data_AF-A0A2T0HI19-F1
#
_entry.id   AF-A0A2T0HI19-F1
#
_cell.length_a   1.000
_cell.length_b   1.000
_cell.length_c   1.000
_cell.angle_alpha   90.00
_cell.angle_beta   90.00
_cell.angle_gamma   90.00
#
_symmetry.space_group_name_H-M   'P 1'
#
loop_
_entity.id
_entity.type
_entity.pdbx_description
1 polymer ?
#
loop_
_entity_poly.entity_id
_entity_poly.type
_entity_poly.pdbx_seq_one_letter_code
_entity_poly.pdbx_strand_id
1 'polypeptide(L)' 'GDYVVDTREHPACGPVWALYQQTLGHLGPVSALLERDDHVPPFEELLTELIYARELGASALARRP' A
#
# COMPACT_ATOMS: atom_id res chain seq x y z
N GLY A 1 20.14 -3.04 11.97
CA GLY A 1 18.80 -3.34 12.51
C GLY A 1 17.92 -3.39 11.31
N ASP A 2 17.59 -4.59 10.83
CA ASP A 2 17.35 -4.82 9.39
C ASP A 2 15.89 -5.19 9.09
N TYR A 3 15.03 -5.12 10.12
CA TYR A 3 13.63 -5.50 10.02
C TYR A 3 12.74 -4.27 10.09
N VAL A 4 11.74 -4.23 9.21
CA VAL A 4 10.69 -3.22 9.19
C VAL A 4 9.38 -3.94 9.50
N VAL A 5 8.67 -3.48 10.53
CA VAL A 5 7.37 -4.01 10.95
C VAL A 5 6.35 -2.89 10.77
N ASP A 6 5.29 -3.17 10.01
CA ASP A 6 4.16 -2.26 9.87
C ASP A 6 3.22 -2.44 11.07
N THR A 7 3.18 -1.44 11.97
CA THR A 7 2.30 -1.46 13.13
C THR A 7 0.87 -1.03 12.80
N ARG A 8 0.59 -0.58 11.56
CA ARG A 8 -0.71 -0.06 11.09
C ARG A 8 -1.22 1.21 11.80
N GLU A 9 -0.45 1.75 12.75
CA GLU A 9 -0.73 3.01 13.46
C GLU A 9 -0.31 4.26 12.67
N HIS A 10 0.45 4.10 11.58
CA HIS A 10 1.00 5.19 10.75
C HIS A 10 0.90 4.87 9.26
N PRO A 11 0.93 5.89 8.37
CA PRO A 11 1.00 5.69 6.92
C PRO A 11 1.98 4.58 6.53
N ALA A 12 1.59 3.73 5.59
CA ALA A 12 2.43 2.61 5.18
C ALA A 12 3.76 3.14 4.63
N CYS A 13 4.86 2.54 5.07
CA CYS A 13 6.19 3.01 4.69
C CYS A 13 6.60 2.51 3.30
N GLY A 14 7.61 3.15 2.69
CA GLY A 14 8.11 2.83 1.34
C GLY A 14 8.38 1.34 1.09
N PRO A 15 9.05 0.60 2.00
CA PRO A 15 9.24 -0.84 1.85
C PRO A 15 7.94 -1.65 1.73
N VAL A 16 6.88 -1.29 2.45
CA VAL A 16 5.56 -1.95 2.35
C VAL A 16 4.94 -1.70 0.99
N TRP A 17 5.04 -0.48 0.46
CA TRP A 17 4.58 -0.15 -0.88
C TRP A 17 5.34 -0.90 -1.98
N ALA A 18 6.65 -1.10 -1.82
CA ALA A 18 7.45 -1.92 -2.72
C ALA A 18 6.97 -3.38 -2.73
N LEU A 19 6.68 -3.96 -1.56
CA LEU A 19 6.11 -5.30 -1.44
C LEU A 19 4.72 -5.39 -2.10
N TYR A 20 3.87 -4.38 -1.93
CA TYR A 20 2.57 -4.31 -2.59
C TYR A 20 2.70 -4.35 -4.12
N GLN A 21 3.60 -3.54 -4.70
CA GLN A 21 3.83 -3.55 -6.16
C GLN A 21 4.38 -4.90 -6.66
N GLN A 22 5.32 -5.50 -5.94
CA GLN A 22 5.84 -6.83 -6.26
C GLN A 22 4.71 -7.89 -6.21
N THR A 23 3.86 -7.82 -5.18
CA THR A 23 2.73 -8.73 -5.00
C THR A 23 1.76 -8.67 -6.17
N LEU A 24 1.40 -7.47 -6.64
CA LEU A 24 0.57 -7.32 -7.84
C LEU A 24 1.26 -7.85 -9.09
N GLY A 25 2.59 -7.71 -9.19
CA GLY A 25 3.41 -8.31 -10.24
C GLY A 25 3.20 -9.82 -10.34
N HIS A 26 3.14 -10.51 -9.21
CA HIS A 26 2.90 -11.96 -9.15
C HIS A 26 1.43 -12.33 -9.33
N LEU A 27 0.51 -11.69 -8.60
CA LEU A 27 -0.84 -12.20 -8.43
C LEU A 27 -1.80 -11.79 -9.54
N GLY A 28 -1.73 -10.57 -10.06
CA GLY A 28 -2.90 -10.07 -10.78
C GLY A 28 -3.35 -8.70 -10.34
N PRO A 29 -4.31 -8.12 -11.07
CA PRO A 29 -5.24 -7.18 -10.48
C PRO A 29 -6.07 -7.92 -9.42
N VAL A 30 -5.75 -7.72 -8.15
CA VAL A 30 -6.50 -8.24 -7.00
C VAL A 30 -6.91 -7.08 -6.11
N SER A 31 -8.05 -7.20 -5.43
CA SER A 31 -8.51 -6.19 -4.49
C SER A 31 -7.53 -6.06 -3.32
N ALA A 32 -7.23 -4.82 -2.94
CA ALA A 32 -6.39 -4.48 -1.79
C ALA A 32 -7.17 -3.59 -0.82
N LEU A 33 -6.92 -3.78 0.48
CA LEU A 33 -7.50 -2.99 1.57
C LEU A 33 -6.37 -2.27 2.30
N LEU A 34 -6.56 -0.97 2.53
CA LEU A 34 -5.72 -0.21 3.45
C LEU A 34 -6.30 -0.39 4.86
N GLU A 35 -5.51 -0.96 5.77
CA GLU A 35 -5.93 -1.30 7.13
C GLU A 35 -5.31 -0.33 8.13
N ARG A 36 -6.13 0.16 9.08
CA ARG A 36 -5.76 1.12 10.12
C ARG A 36 -6.32 0.63 11.44
N ASP A 37 -5.45 0.49 12.44
CA ASP A 37 -5.85 0.21 13.83
C ASP A 37 -6.16 1.50 14.59
N ASP A 38 -6.56 1.37 15.86
CA ASP A 38 -6.93 2.37 16.91
C ASP A 38 -6.67 3.87 16.64
N HIS A 39 -5.57 4.24 15.98
CA HIS A 39 -5.22 5.59 15.54
C HIS A 39 -5.67 5.87 14.09
N VAL A 40 -6.98 5.88 13.86
CA VAL A 40 -7.54 6.18 12.53
C VAL A 40 -7.36 7.67 12.20
N PRO A 41 -6.62 8.05 11.14
CA PRO A 41 -6.41 9.44 10.77
C PRO A 41 -7.67 10.05 10.12
N PRO A 42 -7.71 11.39 9.94
CA PRO A 42 -8.77 12.06 9.22
C PRO A 42 -9.03 11.46 7.83
N PHE A 43 -10.28 11.54 7.37
CA PHE A 43 -10.71 10.95 6.10
C PHE A 43 -9.88 11.43 4.89
N GLU A 44 -9.47 12.69 4.87
CA GLU A 44 -8.67 13.24 3.76
C GLU A 44 -7.29 12.58 3.66
N GLU A 45 -6.68 12.21 4.79
CA GLU A 45 -5.40 11.50 4.82
C GLU A 45 -5.55 10.07 4.32
N LEU A 46 -6.62 9.37 4.76
CA LEU A 46 -6.97 8.05 4.24
C LEU A 46 -7.21 8.06 2.74
N LEU A 47 -7.91 9.09 2.25
CA LEU A 47 -8.19 9.24 0.82
C LEU A 47 -6.90 9.50 0.04
N THR A 48 -6.01 10.33 0.57
CA THR A 48 -4.70 10.61 -0.03
C THR A 48 -3.86 9.33 -0.14
N GLU A 49 -3.82 8.53 0.92
CA GLU A 49 -3.10 7.25 0.92
C GLU A 49 -3.73 6.23 -0.02
N LEU A 50 -5.07 6.18 -0.10
CA LEU A 50 -5.78 5.33 -1.05
C LEU A 50 -5.50 5.72 -2.52
N ILE A 51 -5.42 7.01 -2.83
CA ILE A 51 -5.04 7.50 -4.16
C ILE A 51 -3.63 7.02 -4.49
N TYR A 52 -2.70 7.16 -3.56
CA TYR A 52 -1.32 6.69 -3.74
C TYR A 52 -1.25 5.17 -4.00
N ALA A 53 -2.02 4.37 -3.24
CA ALA A 53 -2.12 2.93 -3.45
C ALA A 53 -2.64 2.56 -4.85
N ARG A 54 -3.61 3.33 -5.37
CA ARG A 54 -4.16 3.15 -6.73
C ARG A 54 -3.13 3.50 -7.80
N GLU A 55 -2.40 4.59 -7.64
CA GLU A 55 -1.34 5.01 -8.58
C GLU A 55 -0.23 3.96 -8.66
N LEU A 56 0.27 3.50 -7.50
CA LEU A 56 1.29 2.46 -7.44
C LEU A 56 0.80 1.13 -8.02
N GLY A 57 -0.45 0.77 -7.75
CA GLY A 57 -1.07 -0.45 -8.26
C GLY A 57 -1.23 -0.42 -9.77
N ALA A 58 -1.76 0.67 -10.34
CA ALA A 58 -1.86 0.86 -11.78
C ALA A 58 -0.49 0.80 -12.45
N SER A 59 0.50 1.48 -11.85
CA SER A 59 1.89 1.47 -12.32
C SER A 59 2.51 0.07 -12.31
N ALA A 60 2.27 -0.71 -11.25
CA ALA A 60 2.77 -2.08 -11.14
C ALA A 60 2.11 -3.02 -12.16
N LEU A 61 0.79 -2.96 -12.30
CA LEU A 61 0.03 -3.79 -13.23
C LEU A 61 0.37 -3.49 -14.69
N ALA A 62 0.63 -2.23 -15.03
CA ALA A 62 1.05 -1.82 -16.37
C ALA A 62 2.46 -2.32 -16.75
N ARG A 63 3.33 -2.57 -15.76
CA ARG A 63 4.68 -3.12 -15.98
C ARG A 63 4.72 -4.65 -16.06
N ARG A 64 3.59 -5.33 -15.87
CA ARG A 64 3.55 -6.80 -15.94
C ARG A 64 3.73 -7.25 -17.40
N PRO A 65 4.62 -8.24 -17.65
CA PRO A 65 4.81 -8.81 -18.98
C PRO A 65 3.59 -9.59 -19.46
#